data_AF-A0A0R1S5Q1-F1
#
_entry.id   AF-A0A0R1S5Q1-F1
#
_cell.length_a   1.000
_cell.length_b   1.000
_cell.length_c   1.000
_cell.angle_alpha   90.00
_cell.angle_beta   90.00
_cell.angle_gamma   90.00
#
_symmetry.space_group_name_H-M   'P 1'
#
loop_
_entity.id
_entity.type
_entity.pdbx_description
1 polymer ?
#
loop_
_entity_poly.entity_id
_entity_poly.type
_entity_poly.pdbx_seq_one_letter_code
_entity_poly.pdbx_strand_id
1 'polypeptide(L)'
;MIKNFDLRHFFKVLSKRMSHGEINQSSIIIAYYLLFSMFPILIIVGNILPLFHLKTELIEEYLVYVLPTKISEFMIPIVKSVLQKQSTGYISFGILIALWSFSSLTNAMRINMNRIYGVRQEELHFSLGRKMLERIAVILITGLMIVLLVILTFALTFGQELIESLKRFWGISYLGFESIFAYKWLVLLITMLIVIAYFNFALPNVKKHKRAVWPGVFTTLIGWAILSYLFGLYLSHFKISFENYGIVGTFIIFMLWLNLSSLLFLFGVCINATIDELEYGIPEIR
;
A
#
# COMPACT_ATOMS: atom_id res chain seq x y z
N MET A 1 -14.70 27.94 11.99
CA MET A 1 -14.29 28.71 13.19
C MET A 1 -13.61 27.71 14.13
N ILE A 2 -12.28 27.62 14.07
CA ILE A 2 -11.48 26.67 14.87
C ILE A 2 -11.48 27.23 16.30
N LYS A 3 -12.33 26.71 17.18
CA LYS A 3 -12.30 27.04 18.61
C LYS A 3 -10.96 26.56 19.17
N ASN A 4 -10.12 27.51 19.61
CA ASN A 4 -8.87 27.33 20.35
C ASN A 4 -8.26 25.93 20.27
N PHE A 5 -7.45 25.68 19.24
CA PHE A 5 -6.70 24.44 19.09
C PHE A 5 -5.66 24.35 20.20
N ASP A 6 -6.04 23.76 21.35
CA ASP A 6 -5.11 23.47 22.43
C ASP A 6 -4.20 22.32 21.99
N LEU A 7 -2.97 22.68 21.62
CA LEU A 7 -1.93 21.75 21.18
C LEU A 7 -1.70 20.65 22.23
N ARG A 8 -1.78 20.99 23.52
CA ARG A 8 -1.60 20.00 24.61
C ARG A 8 -2.72 18.98 24.62
N HIS A 9 -3.95 19.45 24.42
CA HIS A 9 -5.11 18.58 24.31
C HIS A 9 -5.00 17.66 23.09
N PHE A 10 -4.59 18.20 21.93
CA PHE A 10 -4.35 17.41 20.72
C PHE A 10 -3.34 16.28 20.96
N PHE A 11 -2.15 16.58 21.50
CA PHE A 11 -1.14 15.56 21.76
C PHE A 11 -1.58 14.53 22.80
N LYS A 12 -2.39 14.94 23.79
CA LYS A 12 -2.96 14.02 24.78
C LYS A 12 -3.92 13.01 24.13
N VAL A 13 -4.83 13.48 23.27
CA VAL A 13 -5.77 12.61 22.55
C VAL A 13 -5.02 11.74 21.54
N LEU A 14 -4.07 12.29 20.79
CA LEU A 14 -3.24 11.55 19.84
C LEU A 14 -2.49 10.41 20.53
N SER A 15 -1.81 10.70 21.65
CA SER A 15 -1.08 9.68 22.43
C SER A 15 -2.02 8.58 22.94
N LYS A 16 -3.20 8.94 23.44
CA LYS A 16 -4.24 7.97 23.82
C LYS A 16 -4.65 7.08 22.65
N ARG A 17 -4.86 7.65 21.46
CA ARG A 17 -5.24 6.92 20.23
C ARG A 17 -4.12 6.00 19.74
N MET A 18 -2.87 6.45 19.79
CA MET A 18 -1.70 5.64 19.45
C MET A 18 -1.53 4.45 20.41
N SER A 19 -1.69 4.69 21.71
CA SER A 19 -1.60 3.65 22.75
C SER A 19 -2.73 2.64 22.64
N HIS A 20 -4.00 3.10 22.55
CA HIS A 20 -5.13 2.20 22.33
C HIS A 20 -5.02 1.40 21.03
N GLY A 21 -4.49 2.00 19.96
CA GLY A 21 -4.27 1.33 18.68
C GLY A 21 -3.10 0.35 18.66
N GLU A 22 -2.28 0.32 19.71
CA GLU A 22 -1.03 -0.47 19.80
C GLU A 22 -0.17 -0.34 18.53
N ILE A 23 -0.03 0.88 17.99
CA ILE A 23 0.39 1.09 16.60
C ILE A 23 1.75 0.48 16.26
N ASN A 24 2.66 0.36 17.24
CA ASN A 24 3.97 -0.27 17.08
C ASN A 24 3.87 -1.78 16.84
N GLN A 25 2.94 -2.47 17.49
CA GLN A 25 2.71 -3.90 17.26
C GLN A 25 1.88 -4.11 16.00
N SER A 26 0.86 -3.26 15.82
CA SER A 26 -0.01 -3.27 14.64
C SER A 26 0.77 -3.04 13.34
N SER A 27 1.80 -2.18 13.34
CA SER A 27 2.64 -1.94 12.17
C SER A 27 3.44 -3.18 11.76
N ILE A 28 3.95 -3.95 12.73
CA ILE A 28 4.68 -5.20 12.49
C ILE A 28 3.75 -6.24 11.85
N ILE A 29 2.52 -6.37 12.36
CA ILE A 29 1.51 -7.29 11.80
C ILE A 29 1.17 -6.92 10.36
N ILE A 30 0.94 -5.63 10.08
CA ILE A 30 0.64 -5.15 8.73
C ILE A 30 1.83 -5.38 7.79
N ALA A 31 3.05 -5.08 8.22
CA ALA A 31 4.25 -5.32 7.42
C ALA A 31 4.46 -6.80 7.09
N TYR A 32 4.22 -7.69 8.05
CA TYR A 32 4.24 -9.14 7.82
C TYR A 32 3.23 -9.55 6.74
N TYR A 33 1.99 -9.10 6.83
CA TYR A 33 0.97 -9.43 5.82
C TYR A 33 1.23 -8.77 4.46
N LEU A 34 1.82 -7.57 4.42
CA LEU A 34 2.26 -6.91 3.19
C LEU A 34 3.31 -7.77 2.48
N LEU A 35 4.37 -8.13 3.19
CA LEU A 35 5.43 -8.99 2.67
C LEU A 35 4.87 -10.34 2.20
N PHE A 36 4.05 -10.99 3.05
CA PHE A 36 3.48 -12.29 2.73
C PHE A 36 2.56 -12.24 1.48
N SER A 37 1.89 -11.10 1.26
CA SER A 37 1.08 -10.88 0.05
C SER A 37 1.91 -10.69 -1.22
N MET A 38 3.19 -10.32 -1.12
CA MET A 38 4.04 -10.16 -2.30
C MET A 38 4.39 -11.48 -2.98
N PHE A 39 4.62 -12.57 -2.24
CA PHE A 39 5.01 -13.85 -2.86
C PHE A 39 3.97 -14.39 -3.84
N PRO A 40 2.67 -14.46 -3.49
CA PRO A 40 1.64 -14.88 -4.44
C PRO A 40 1.53 -13.96 -5.66
N ILE A 41 1.70 -12.63 -5.48
CA ILE A 41 1.70 -11.68 -6.60
C ILE A 41 2.86 -11.99 -7.55
N LEU A 42 4.06 -12.23 -7.02
CA LEU A 42 5.23 -12.56 -7.84
C LEU A 42 5.03 -13.86 -8.62
N ILE A 43 4.41 -14.88 -8.01
CA ILE A 43 4.05 -16.13 -8.70
C ILE A 43 3.07 -15.85 -9.83
N ILE A 44 2.01 -15.07 -9.59
CA ILE A 44 1.01 -14.74 -10.61
C ILE A 44 1.63 -13.95 -11.75
N VAL A 45 2.33 -12.86 -11.44
CA VAL A 45 2.98 -11.98 -12.44
C VAL A 45 4.00 -12.76 -13.25
N GLY A 46 4.84 -13.57 -12.61
CA GLY A 46 5.86 -14.37 -13.28
C GLY A 46 5.32 -15.44 -14.23
N ASN A 47 4.10 -15.91 -13.99
CA ASN A 47 3.45 -16.86 -14.90
C ASN A 47 2.59 -16.19 -15.96
N ILE A 48 2.09 -14.96 -15.71
CA ILE A 48 1.28 -14.22 -16.68
C ILE A 48 2.14 -13.57 -17.76
N LEU A 49 3.29 -12.99 -17.41
CA LEU A 49 4.12 -12.25 -18.38
C LEU A 49 4.58 -13.08 -19.59
N PRO A 50 5.04 -14.33 -19.43
CA PRO A 50 5.42 -15.16 -20.56
C PRO A 50 4.25 -15.44 -21.52
N LEU A 51 3.01 -15.50 -21.03
CA LEU A 51 1.81 -15.70 -21.88
C LEU A 51 1.61 -14.56 -22.88
N PHE A 52 2.06 -13.36 -22.51
CA PHE A 52 2.02 -12.17 -23.36
C PHE A 52 3.34 -11.90 -24.09
N HIS A 53 4.30 -12.83 -24.03
CA HIS A 53 5.66 -12.66 -24.56
C HIS A 53 6.39 -11.42 -24.01
N LEU A 54 6.00 -10.98 -22.82
CA LEU A 54 6.58 -9.83 -22.14
C LEU A 54 7.88 -10.25 -21.45
N LYS A 55 8.94 -9.46 -21.63
CA LYS A 55 10.25 -9.69 -21.00
C LYS A 55 10.21 -9.38 -19.51
N THR A 56 11.06 -10.04 -18.73
CA THR A 56 11.23 -9.77 -17.29
C THR A 56 11.69 -8.34 -16.99
N GLU A 57 12.35 -7.68 -17.95
CA GLU A 57 12.77 -6.28 -17.88
C GLU A 57 11.60 -5.31 -17.59
N LEU A 58 10.39 -5.63 -18.08
CA LEU A 58 9.18 -4.83 -17.81
C LEU A 58 8.80 -4.83 -16.33
N ILE A 59 9.09 -5.92 -15.60
CA ILE A 59 8.81 -5.94 -14.15
C ILE A 59 9.80 -5.04 -13.41
N GLU A 60 11.06 -5.04 -13.83
CA GLU A 60 12.07 -4.18 -13.22
C GLU A 60 11.68 -2.72 -13.38
N GLU A 61 11.26 -2.33 -14.58
CA GLU A 61 10.77 -0.98 -14.85
C GLU A 61 9.51 -0.65 -14.05
N TYR A 62 8.57 -1.60 -13.91
CA TYR A 62 7.39 -1.42 -13.07
C TYR A 62 7.75 -1.25 -11.59
N LEU A 63 8.72 -2.03 -11.07
CA LEU A 63 9.19 -1.91 -9.70
C LEU A 63 9.87 -0.56 -9.45
N VAL A 64 10.68 -0.08 -10.39
CA VAL A 64 11.29 1.27 -10.34
C VAL A 64 10.23 2.37 -10.37
N TYR A 65 9.09 2.11 -10.99
CA TYR A 65 7.99 3.07 -11.07
C TYR A 65 7.16 3.12 -9.78
N VAL A 66 6.81 1.97 -9.20
CA VAL A 66 5.93 1.88 -8.02
C VAL A 66 6.69 2.04 -6.71
N LEU A 67 7.98 1.68 -6.69
CA LEU A 67 8.83 1.79 -5.52
C LEU A 67 9.83 2.94 -5.70
N PRO A 68 10.20 3.64 -4.60
CA PRO A 68 11.34 4.54 -4.61
C PRO A 68 12.60 3.86 -5.17
N THR A 69 13.40 4.59 -5.96
CA THR A 69 14.51 4.05 -6.77
C THR A 69 15.48 3.15 -5.99
N LYS A 70 15.81 3.52 -4.74
CA LYS A 70 16.71 2.72 -3.90
C LYS A 70 16.09 1.44 -3.35
N ILE A 71 14.77 1.41 -3.21
CA ILE A 71 14.04 0.22 -2.80
C ILE A 71 13.88 -0.73 -3.98
N SER A 72 13.62 -0.20 -5.19
CA SER A 72 13.55 -1.02 -6.40
C SER A 72 14.88 -1.67 -6.73
N GLU A 73 16.01 -0.94 -6.66
CA GLU A 73 17.37 -1.49 -6.87
C GLU A 73 17.63 -2.72 -5.98
N PHE A 74 17.11 -2.68 -4.75
CA PHE A 74 17.27 -3.73 -3.76
C PHE A 74 16.31 -4.91 -3.95
N MET A 75 15.11 -4.66 -4.46
CA MET A 75 14.07 -5.68 -4.67
C MET A 75 14.21 -6.44 -5.99
N ILE A 76 14.76 -5.80 -7.03
CA ILE A 76 14.93 -6.40 -8.36
C ILE A 76 15.63 -7.78 -8.31
N PRO A 77 16.75 -7.96 -7.59
CA PRO A 77 17.42 -9.26 -7.51
C PRO A 77 16.54 -10.38 -6.92
N ILE A 78 15.76 -10.07 -5.88
CA ILE A 78 14.81 -11.03 -5.29
C ILE A 78 13.79 -11.44 -6.34
N VAL A 79 13.18 -10.45 -6.99
CA VAL A 79 12.13 -10.69 -7.99
C VAL A 79 12.68 -11.52 -9.14
N LYS A 80 13.86 -11.20 -9.69
CA LYS A 80 14.54 -12.02 -10.71
C LYS A 80 14.74 -13.46 -10.26
N SER A 81 15.24 -13.67 -9.04
CA SER A 81 15.52 -15.02 -8.51
C SER A 81 14.26 -15.89 -8.40
N VAL A 82 13.12 -15.27 -8.09
CA VAL A 82 11.82 -15.94 -8.00
C VAL A 82 11.25 -16.26 -9.39
N LEU A 83 11.44 -15.36 -10.36
CA LEU A 83 10.90 -15.48 -11.71
C LEU A 83 11.65 -16.46 -12.61
N GLN A 84 12.94 -16.69 -12.37
CA GLN A 84 13.75 -17.63 -13.15
C GLN A 84 13.30 -19.09 -12.99
N LYS A 85 12.55 -19.42 -11.93
CA LYS A 85 11.97 -20.76 -11.72
C LYS A 85 10.55 -20.81 -12.29
N GLN A 86 10.45 -21.04 -13.60
CA GLN A 86 9.17 -21.18 -14.29
C GLN A 86 8.46 -22.47 -13.85
N SER A 87 7.22 -22.35 -13.39
CA SER A 87 6.30 -23.47 -13.27
C SER A 87 4.87 -23.00 -13.51
N THR A 88 4.38 -23.26 -14.71
CA THR A 88 3.05 -22.92 -15.21
C THR A 88 1.91 -23.62 -14.45
N GLY A 89 2.20 -24.67 -13.68
CA GLY A 89 1.19 -25.44 -12.93
C GLY A 89 0.67 -24.78 -11.64
N TYR A 90 1.27 -23.68 -11.18
CA TYR A 90 0.96 -23.09 -9.86
C TYR A 90 0.11 -21.81 -9.88
N ILE A 91 -0.40 -21.37 -11.04
CA ILE A 91 -1.17 -20.11 -11.15
C ILE A 91 -2.42 -20.14 -10.25
N SER A 92 -3.24 -21.20 -10.37
CA SER A 92 -4.47 -21.34 -9.59
C SER A 92 -4.20 -21.35 -8.08
N PHE A 93 -3.10 -22.01 -7.67
CA PHE A 93 -2.66 -22.03 -6.28
C PHE A 93 -2.17 -20.66 -5.81
N GLY A 94 -1.41 -19.95 -6.64
CA GLY A 94 -0.96 -18.58 -6.40
C GLY A 94 -2.13 -17.60 -6.23
N ILE A 95 -3.18 -17.71 -7.05
CA ILE A 95 -4.40 -16.89 -6.92
C ILE A 95 -5.09 -17.13 -5.58
N LEU A 96 -5.27 -18.39 -5.18
CA LEU A 96 -5.91 -18.73 -3.90
C LEU A 96 -5.13 -18.17 -2.71
N ILE A 97 -3.79 -18.31 -2.72
CA ILE A 97 -2.95 -17.75 -1.66
C ILE A 97 -2.98 -16.22 -1.72
N ALA A 98 -2.93 -15.60 -2.89
CA ALA A 98 -3.00 -14.14 -3.03
C ALA A 98 -4.30 -13.61 -2.41
N LEU A 99 -5.45 -14.20 -2.75
CA LEU A 99 -6.73 -13.83 -2.18
C LEU A 99 -6.76 -13.97 -0.66
N TRP A 100 -6.20 -15.06 -0.13
CA TRP A 100 -6.11 -15.27 1.31
C TRP A 100 -5.19 -14.26 2.01
N SER A 101 -4.01 -14.00 1.44
CA SER A 101 -3.03 -13.05 1.99
C SER A 101 -3.56 -11.62 1.97
N PHE A 102 -4.12 -11.17 0.85
CA PHE A 102 -4.75 -9.85 0.73
C PHE A 102 -5.97 -9.70 1.66
N SER A 103 -6.78 -10.75 1.78
CA SER A 103 -7.89 -10.79 2.74
C SER A 103 -7.39 -10.63 4.18
N SER A 104 -6.28 -11.27 4.52
CA SER A 104 -5.68 -11.18 5.85
C SER A 104 -5.09 -9.79 6.10
N LEU A 105 -4.39 -9.21 5.12
CA LEU A 105 -3.84 -7.85 5.18
C LEU A 105 -4.92 -6.79 5.41
N THR A 106 -5.94 -6.78 4.56
CA THR A 106 -7.03 -5.81 4.62
C THR A 106 -7.83 -5.93 5.91
N ASN A 107 -8.07 -7.16 6.38
CA ASN A 107 -8.71 -7.39 7.66
C ASN A 107 -7.83 -6.93 8.83
N ALA A 108 -6.52 -7.18 8.80
CA ALA A 108 -5.60 -6.69 9.83
C ALA A 108 -5.58 -5.16 9.88
N MET A 109 -5.51 -4.48 8.73
CA MET A 109 -5.62 -3.02 8.66
C MET A 109 -6.95 -2.53 9.24
N ARG A 110 -8.08 -3.09 8.82
CA ARG A 110 -9.41 -2.73 9.33
C ARG A 110 -9.52 -2.86 10.84
N ILE A 111 -9.09 -3.99 11.40
CA ILE A 111 -9.14 -4.26 12.84
C ILE A 111 -8.34 -3.19 13.61
N ASN A 112 -7.12 -2.90 13.15
CA ASN A 112 -6.25 -1.93 13.79
C ASN A 112 -6.78 -0.49 13.66
N MET A 113 -7.34 -0.13 12.51
CA MET A 113 -7.98 1.17 12.32
C MET A 113 -9.23 1.30 13.21
N ASN A 114 -10.09 0.29 13.26
CA ASN A 114 -11.26 0.28 14.16
C ASN A 114 -10.85 0.39 15.63
N ARG A 115 -9.71 -0.20 16.02
CA ARG A 115 -9.13 -0.05 17.36
C ARG A 115 -8.66 1.37 17.62
N ILE A 116 -7.98 2.01 16.67
CA ILE A 116 -7.59 3.43 16.75
C ILE A 116 -8.81 4.34 16.91
N TYR A 117 -9.86 4.12 16.11
CA TYR A 117 -11.12 4.88 16.21
C TYR A 117 -11.97 4.53 17.44
N GLY A 118 -11.65 3.44 18.16
CA GLY A 118 -12.35 3.06 19.40
C GLY A 118 -13.64 2.25 19.18
N VAL A 119 -14.01 1.97 17.92
CA VAL A 119 -15.25 1.25 17.58
C VAL A 119 -15.09 -0.28 17.55
N ARG A 120 -13.89 -0.79 17.83
CA ARG A 120 -13.61 -2.24 17.76
C ARG A 120 -14.48 -3.06 18.71
N GLN A 121 -14.79 -2.54 19.90
CA GLN A 121 -15.63 -3.25 20.87
C GLN A 121 -17.08 -3.36 20.42
N GLU A 122 -17.61 -2.33 19.76
CA GLU A 122 -18.96 -2.33 19.19
C GLU A 122 -19.06 -3.33 18.03
N GLU A 123 -18.01 -3.43 17.20
CA GLU A 123 -17.93 -4.41 16.10
C GLU A 123 -17.94 -5.88 16.60
N LEU A 124 -17.40 -6.13 17.80
CA LEU A 124 -17.39 -7.48 18.38
C LEU A 124 -18.81 -7.99 18.71
N HIS A 125 -19.78 -7.10 18.89
CA HIS A 125 -21.18 -7.46 19.15
C HIS A 125 -21.98 -7.80 17.88
N PHE A 126 -21.41 -7.60 16.69
CA PHE A 126 -22.09 -7.93 15.45
C PHE A 126 -22.36 -9.44 15.31
N SER A 127 -23.51 -9.77 14.73
CA SER A 127 -23.84 -11.14 14.34
C SER A 127 -22.78 -11.71 13.40
N LEU A 128 -22.56 -13.02 13.47
CA LEU A 128 -21.53 -13.70 12.68
C LEU A 128 -21.72 -13.46 11.18
N GLY A 129 -22.97 -13.39 10.72
CA GLY A 129 -23.33 -13.07 9.34
C GLY A 129 -22.93 -11.67 8.89
N ARG A 130 -23.14 -10.63 9.73
CA ARG A 130 -22.73 -9.25 9.41
C ARG A 130 -21.21 -9.13 9.31
N LYS A 131 -20.48 -9.77 10.22
CA LYS A 131 -18.99 -9.80 10.20
C LYS A 131 -18.45 -10.46 8.92
N MET A 132 -19.07 -11.57 8.50
CA MET A 132 -18.69 -12.27 7.26
C MET A 132 -18.96 -11.40 6.02
N LEU A 133 -20.14 -10.77 5.93
CA LEU A 133 -20.52 -9.92 4.81
C LEU A 133 -19.63 -8.69 4.68
N GLU A 134 -19.36 -7.98 5.78
CA GLU A 134 -18.45 -6.82 5.78
C GLU A 134 -17.03 -7.23 5.37
N ARG A 135 -16.56 -8.39 5.86
CA ARG A 135 -15.25 -8.92 5.47
C ARG A 135 -15.19 -9.21 3.97
N ILE A 136 -16.19 -9.90 3.41
CA ILE A 136 -16.25 -10.21 1.98
C ILE A 136 -16.33 -8.93 1.15
N ALA A 137 -17.16 -7.96 1.55
CA ALA A 137 -17.29 -6.69 0.84
C ALA A 137 -15.97 -5.91 0.82
N VAL A 138 -15.29 -5.80 1.97
CA VAL A 138 -13.98 -5.12 2.05
C VAL A 138 -12.93 -5.82 1.18
N ILE A 139 -12.92 -7.16 1.16
CA ILE A 139 -12.00 -7.93 0.31
C ILE A 139 -12.28 -7.66 -1.17
N LEU A 140 -13.54 -7.72 -1.61
CA LEU A 140 -13.92 -7.52 -3.00
C LEU A 140 -13.62 -6.09 -3.48
N ILE A 141 -14.02 -5.08 -2.69
CA ILE A 141 -13.81 -3.67 -3.06
C ILE A 141 -12.31 -3.36 -3.07
N THR A 142 -11.54 -3.88 -2.10
CA THR A 142 -10.09 -3.64 -2.06
C THR A 142 -9.37 -4.40 -3.16
N GLY A 143 -9.77 -5.64 -3.47
CA GLY A 143 -9.25 -6.40 -4.59
C GLY A 143 -9.48 -5.69 -5.91
N LEU A 144 -10.71 -5.20 -6.14
CA LEU A 144 -11.05 -4.40 -7.32
C LEU A 144 -10.21 -3.12 -7.39
N MET A 145 -10.04 -2.41 -6.26
CA MET A 145 -9.21 -1.20 -6.21
C MET A 145 -7.76 -1.51 -6.57
N ILE A 146 -7.18 -2.59 -6.02
CA ILE A 146 -5.80 -3.00 -6.33
C ILE A 146 -5.65 -3.34 -7.81
N VAL A 147 -6.60 -4.08 -8.39
CA VAL A 147 -6.60 -4.39 -9.83
C VAL A 147 -6.68 -3.11 -10.66
N LEU A 148 -7.58 -2.18 -10.31
CA LEU A 148 -7.70 -0.90 -11.00
C LEU A 148 -6.42 -0.07 -10.90
N LEU A 149 -5.76 -0.06 -9.73
CA LEU A 149 -4.49 0.62 -9.55
C LEU A 149 -3.37 -0.03 -10.35
N VAL A 150 -3.28 -1.36 -10.38
CA VAL A 150 -2.30 -2.09 -11.18
C VAL A 150 -2.53 -1.82 -12.68
N ILE A 151 -3.78 -1.81 -13.13
CA ILE A 151 -4.12 -1.46 -14.52
C ILE A 151 -3.74 0.00 -14.80
N LEU A 152 -4.06 0.92 -13.89
CA LEU A 152 -3.76 2.33 -14.05
C LEU A 152 -2.25 2.59 -14.08
N THR A 153 -1.48 2.02 -13.15
CA THR A 153 -0.02 2.14 -13.15
C THR A 153 0.57 1.47 -14.36
N PHE A 154 0.16 0.25 -14.72
CA PHE A 154 0.63 -0.44 -15.92
C PHE A 154 0.32 0.36 -17.20
N ALA A 155 -0.88 0.93 -17.33
CA ALA A 155 -1.25 1.78 -18.46
C ALA A 155 -0.45 3.10 -18.48
N LEU A 156 -0.11 3.67 -17.33
CA LEU A 156 0.69 4.90 -17.25
C LEU A 156 2.19 4.63 -17.44
N THR A 157 2.70 3.43 -17.12
CA THR A 157 4.10 3.05 -17.28
C THR A 157 4.39 2.47 -18.66
N PHE A 158 3.54 1.58 -19.17
CA PHE A 158 3.73 0.85 -20.43
C PHE A 158 2.72 1.21 -21.51
N GLY A 159 1.83 2.18 -21.25
CA GLY A 159 0.86 2.65 -22.24
C GLY A 159 1.52 3.11 -23.53
N GLN A 160 2.73 3.67 -23.46
CA GLN A 160 3.53 4.02 -24.64
C GLN A 160 3.89 2.80 -25.48
N GLU A 161 4.47 1.76 -24.90
CA GLU A 161 4.83 0.54 -25.65
C GLU A 161 3.61 -0.20 -26.21
N LEU A 162 2.48 -0.18 -25.47
CA LEU A 162 1.20 -0.70 -25.94
C LEU A 162 0.61 0.14 -27.08
N ILE A 163 0.65 1.46 -26.98
CA ILE A 163 0.19 2.39 -28.01
C ILE A 163 1.08 2.31 -29.26
N GLU A 164 2.39 2.12 -29.11
CA GLU A 164 3.31 1.91 -30.22
C GLU A 164 3.08 0.55 -30.91
N SER A 165 2.81 -0.50 -30.13
CA SER A 165 2.38 -1.79 -30.69
C SER A 165 1.05 -1.68 -31.41
N LEU A 166 0.06 -1.00 -30.84
CA LEU A 166 -1.24 -0.75 -31.48
C LEU A 166 -1.13 0.16 -32.71
N LYS A 167 -0.23 1.16 -32.71
CA LYS A 167 0.10 2.01 -33.86
C LYS A 167 0.64 1.19 -35.02
N ARG A 168 1.48 0.19 -34.73
CA ARG A 168 2.01 -0.77 -35.73
C ARG A 168 0.89 -1.63 -36.35
N PHE A 169 -0.17 -1.94 -35.60
CA PHE A 169 -1.29 -2.77 -36.08
C PHE A 169 -2.48 -2.00 -36.69
N TRP A 170 -2.81 -0.80 -36.17
CA TRP A 170 -4.05 -0.08 -36.49
C TRP A 170 -3.83 1.34 -37.04
N GLY A 171 -2.58 1.82 -37.14
CA GLY A 171 -2.24 3.09 -37.78
C GLY A 171 -2.72 4.36 -37.05
N ILE A 172 -3.22 4.23 -35.82
CA ILE A 172 -3.78 5.36 -35.08
C ILE A 172 -2.64 6.17 -34.44
N SER A 173 -2.49 7.42 -34.87
CA SER A 173 -1.50 8.35 -34.33
C SER A 173 -2.16 9.24 -33.27
N TYR A 174 -1.72 9.13 -32.01
CA TYR A 174 -2.07 10.10 -30.97
C TYR A 174 -0.81 10.74 -30.41
N LEU A 175 -0.65 12.04 -30.68
CA LEU A 175 0.37 12.92 -30.13
C LEU A 175 -0.11 13.44 -28.77
N GLY A 176 0.64 13.19 -27.70
CA GLY A 176 0.37 13.84 -26.40
C GLY A 176 0.75 13.07 -25.15
N PHE A 177 1.03 11.77 -25.24
CA PHE A 177 1.37 10.97 -24.06
C PHE A 177 2.83 11.12 -23.60
N GLU A 178 3.76 11.52 -24.45
CA GLU A 178 5.20 11.60 -24.10
C GLU A 178 5.53 12.52 -22.93
N SER A 179 4.70 13.53 -22.65
CA SER A 179 4.91 14.48 -21.56
C SER A 179 4.50 13.94 -20.18
N ILE A 180 3.61 12.95 -20.10
CA ILE A 180 3.19 12.33 -18.82
C ILE A 180 4.35 11.52 -18.21
N PHE A 181 5.23 10.96 -19.05
CA PHE A 181 6.38 10.16 -18.65
C PHE A 181 7.55 10.97 -18.08
N ALA A 182 7.59 12.28 -18.31
CA ALA A 182 8.55 13.18 -17.66
C ALA A 182 8.27 13.35 -16.15
N TYR A 183 7.05 13.04 -15.70
CA TYR A 183 6.60 13.27 -14.33
C TYR A 183 6.32 11.97 -13.54
N LYS A 184 7.16 10.93 -13.72
CA LYS A 184 7.02 9.63 -13.03
C LYS A 184 6.76 9.78 -11.52
N TRP A 185 7.48 10.68 -10.87
CA TRP A 185 7.33 10.97 -9.44
C TRP A 185 5.97 11.59 -9.07
N LEU A 186 5.38 12.44 -9.92
CA LEU A 186 4.04 12.99 -9.66
C LEU A 186 2.98 11.89 -9.73
N VAL A 187 3.08 11.00 -10.73
CA VAL A 187 2.10 9.91 -10.86
C VAL A 187 2.20 8.93 -9.68
N LEU A 188 3.42 8.61 -9.23
CA LEU A 188 3.63 7.81 -8.03
C LEU A 188 3.00 8.47 -6.80
N LEU A 189 3.21 9.77 -6.59
CA LEU A 189 2.63 10.51 -5.46
C LEU A 189 1.10 10.56 -5.53
N ILE A 190 0.52 10.78 -6.71
CA ILE A 190 -0.94 10.79 -6.90
C ILE A 190 -1.51 9.39 -6.64
N THR A 191 -0.86 8.34 -7.15
CA THR A 191 -1.26 6.96 -6.93
C THR A 191 -1.24 6.61 -5.44
N MET A 192 -0.16 6.95 -4.74
CA MET A 192 -0.05 6.76 -3.29
C MET A 192 -1.07 7.57 -2.51
N LEU A 193 -1.34 8.81 -2.93
CA LEU A 193 -2.40 9.64 -2.33
C LEU A 193 -3.77 8.95 -2.43
N ILE A 194 -4.10 8.41 -3.61
CA ILE A 194 -5.36 7.68 -3.85
C ILE A 194 -5.42 6.42 -2.99
N VAL A 195 -4.36 5.63 -2.93
CA VAL A 195 -4.27 4.42 -2.09
C VAL A 195 -4.49 4.74 -0.62
N ILE A 196 -3.74 5.71 -0.08
CA ILE A 196 -3.80 6.09 1.33
C ILE A 196 -5.18 6.66 1.66
N ALA A 197 -5.73 7.52 0.79
CA ALA A 197 -7.07 8.06 0.94
C ALA A 197 -8.12 6.94 0.92
N TYR A 198 -8.08 6.04 -0.07
CA TYR A 198 -8.98 4.90 -0.16
C TYR A 198 -8.96 4.10 1.13
N PHE A 199 -7.79 3.69 1.63
CA PHE A 199 -7.72 2.90 2.85
C PHE A 199 -8.27 3.66 4.06
N ASN A 200 -7.96 4.96 4.19
CA ASN A 200 -8.51 5.79 5.26
C ASN A 200 -10.04 5.98 5.16
N PHE A 201 -10.63 5.99 3.96
CA PHE A 201 -12.06 6.16 3.74
C PHE A 201 -12.86 4.85 3.74
N ALA A 202 -12.32 3.78 3.18
CA ALA A 202 -13.04 2.52 2.95
C ALA A 202 -12.94 1.55 4.12
N LEU A 203 -11.77 1.40 4.75
CA LEU A 203 -11.55 0.33 5.74
C LEU A 203 -12.23 0.57 7.10
N PRO A 204 -12.11 1.74 7.77
CA PRO A 204 -12.69 1.93 9.09
C PRO A 204 -14.21 1.87 9.05
N ASN A 205 -14.81 1.05 9.92
CA ASN A 205 -16.26 0.93 10.12
C ASN A 205 -16.81 2.09 10.97
N VAL A 206 -16.53 3.32 10.55
CA VAL A 206 -16.81 4.53 11.32
C VAL A 206 -17.54 5.54 10.44
N LYS A 207 -18.50 6.24 11.04
CA LYS A 207 -19.07 7.48 10.48
C LYS A 207 -18.06 8.60 10.73
N LYS A 208 -17.38 9.03 9.68
CA LYS A 208 -16.27 10.00 9.75
C LYS A 208 -16.54 11.20 8.88
N HIS A 209 -16.05 12.36 9.32
CA HIS A 209 -16.16 13.59 8.54
C HIS A 209 -15.05 13.66 7.50
N LYS A 210 -15.42 13.90 6.23
CA LYS A 210 -14.45 13.90 5.12
C LYS A 210 -13.27 14.84 5.35
N ARG A 211 -13.50 15.98 6.02
CA ARG A 211 -12.47 16.98 6.34
C ARG A 211 -11.45 16.48 7.36
N ALA A 212 -11.86 15.66 8.33
CA ALA A 212 -10.99 15.12 9.37
C ALA A 212 -10.01 14.06 8.84
N VAL A 213 -10.26 13.48 7.66
CA VAL A 213 -9.46 12.38 7.09
C VAL A 213 -8.24 12.86 6.28
N TRP A 214 -8.32 14.04 5.66
CA TRP A 214 -7.25 14.54 4.79
C TRP A 214 -5.93 14.86 5.51
N PRO A 215 -5.91 15.46 6.72
CA PRO A 215 -4.67 15.78 7.42
C PRO A 215 -3.76 14.56 7.65
N GLY A 216 -4.32 13.43 8.06
CA GLY A 216 -3.58 12.19 8.24
C GLY A 216 -3.18 11.54 6.92
N VAL A 217 -4.01 11.63 5.87
CA VAL A 217 -3.66 11.16 4.51
C VAL A 217 -2.41 11.89 3.99
N PHE A 218 -2.37 13.21 4.10
CA PHE A 218 -1.20 14.00 3.68
C PHE A 218 0.01 13.74 4.58
N THR A 219 -0.20 13.60 5.89
CA THR A 219 0.88 13.29 6.82
C THR A 219 1.52 11.94 6.51
N THR A 220 0.73 10.90 6.21
CA THR A 220 1.24 9.60 5.77
C THR A 220 1.98 9.70 4.44
N LEU A 221 1.43 10.42 3.45
CA LEU A 221 2.08 10.56 2.15
C LEU A 221 3.44 11.26 2.25
N ILE A 222 3.49 12.40 2.95
CA ILE A 222 4.73 13.16 3.16
C ILE A 222 5.73 12.35 3.99
N GLY A 223 5.26 11.74 5.09
CA GLY A 223 6.09 10.89 5.93
C GLY A 223 6.67 9.70 5.16
N TRP A 224 5.87 9.04 4.31
CA TRP A 224 6.32 7.93 3.47
C TRP A 224 7.37 8.37 2.44
N ALA A 225 7.19 9.55 1.82
CA ALA A 225 8.17 10.10 0.89
C ALA A 225 9.50 10.42 1.59
N ILE A 226 9.44 11.06 2.77
CA ILE A 226 10.61 11.36 3.60
C ILE A 226 11.30 10.06 4.04
N LEU A 227 10.53 9.09 4.54
CA LEU A 227 11.05 7.78 4.94
C LEU A 227 11.77 7.11 3.78
N SER A 228 11.16 7.10 2.60
CA SER A 228 11.74 6.50 1.39
C SER A 228 13.05 7.16 0.99
N TYR A 229 13.13 8.50 1.09
CA TYR A 229 14.36 9.25 0.83
C TYR A 229 15.45 8.92 1.86
N LEU A 230 15.14 8.98 3.16
CA LEU A 230 16.08 8.67 4.25
C LEU A 230 16.57 7.23 4.19
N PHE A 231 15.68 6.29 3.87
CA PHE A 231 16.01 4.88 3.72
C PHE A 231 16.92 4.65 2.51
N GLY A 232 16.70 5.39 1.42
CA GLY A 232 17.61 5.40 0.28
C GLY A 232 19.01 5.91 0.64
N LEU A 233 19.11 6.97 1.45
CA LEU A 233 20.39 7.46 1.96
C LEU A 233 21.08 6.40 2.83
N TYR A 234 20.34 5.77 3.76
CA TYR A 234 20.85 4.69 4.60
C TYR A 234 21.46 3.57 3.76
N LEU A 235 20.74 3.09 2.74
CA LEU A 235 21.24 2.04 1.84
C LEU A 235 22.44 2.47 0.98
N SER A 236 22.58 3.77 0.69
CA SER A 236 23.72 4.27 -0.09
C SER A 236 25.00 4.43 0.74
N HIS A 237 24.88 4.81 2.01
CA HIS A 237 26.02 5.01 2.91
C HIS A 237 26.52 3.70 3.50
N PHE A 238 25.61 2.86 3.97
CA PHE A 238 25.93 1.51 4.36
C PHE A 238 25.91 0.70 3.07
N LYS A 239 27.08 0.39 2.49
CA LYS A 239 27.25 -0.43 1.26
C LYS A 239 26.76 -1.88 1.46
N ILE A 240 25.52 -2.03 1.90
CA ILE A 240 24.81 -3.28 2.08
C ILE A 240 24.34 -3.66 0.68
N SER A 241 25.22 -4.32 -0.05
CA SER A 241 24.88 -4.95 -1.31
C SER A 241 24.26 -6.32 -1.05
N PHE A 242 23.51 -6.79 -2.03
CA PHE A 242 23.12 -8.20 -2.12
C PHE A 242 24.33 -9.14 -2.00
N GLU A 243 25.54 -8.68 -2.37
CA GLU A 243 26.77 -9.47 -2.32
C GLU A 243 27.27 -9.74 -0.89
N ASN A 244 27.07 -8.81 0.05
CA ASN A 244 27.60 -8.92 1.41
C ASN A 244 26.72 -9.77 2.35
N TYR A 245 25.39 -9.69 2.18
CA TYR A 245 24.42 -10.33 3.09
C TYR A 245 23.36 -11.17 2.37
N GLY A 246 23.45 -11.29 1.04
CA GLY A 246 22.56 -12.11 0.24
C GLY A 246 21.08 -11.73 0.37
N ILE A 247 20.23 -12.73 0.15
CA ILE A 247 18.77 -12.62 0.25
C ILE A 247 18.33 -12.28 1.68
N VAL A 248 19.05 -12.74 2.72
CA VAL A 248 18.65 -12.55 4.12
C VAL A 248 18.79 -11.10 4.57
N GLY A 249 19.92 -10.45 4.28
CA GLY A 249 20.07 -9.01 4.55
C GLY A 249 19.04 -8.19 3.77
N THR A 250 18.77 -8.62 2.54
CA THR A 250 17.77 -7.98 1.67
C THR A 250 16.37 -8.04 2.27
N PHE A 251 16.00 -9.20 2.78
CA PHE A 251 14.74 -9.42 3.43
C PHE A 251 14.56 -8.58 4.71
N ILE A 252 15.57 -8.53 5.58
CA ILE A 252 15.49 -7.82 6.87
C ILE A 252 15.28 -6.32 6.66
N ILE A 253 16.07 -5.72 5.77
CA ILE A 253 16.00 -4.29 5.45
C ILE A 253 14.65 -3.94 4.83
N PHE A 254 14.18 -4.76 3.89
CA PHE A 254 12.88 -4.53 3.29
C PHE A 254 11.73 -4.66 4.31
N MET A 255 11.80 -5.63 5.21
CA MET A 255 10.84 -5.76 6.32
C MET A 255 10.87 -4.56 7.27
N LEU A 256 12.05 -4.00 7.54
CA LEU A 256 12.16 -2.77 8.33
C LEU A 256 11.47 -1.61 7.63
N TRP A 257 11.69 -1.44 6.32
CA TRP A 257 11.02 -0.40 5.54
C TRP A 257 9.50 -0.55 5.51
N LEU A 258 9.00 -1.79 5.33
CA LEU A 258 7.56 -2.09 5.37
C LEU A 258 6.96 -1.78 6.74
N ASN A 259 7.67 -2.12 7.82
CA ASN A 259 7.23 -1.83 9.19
C ASN A 259 7.14 -0.33 9.45
N LEU A 260 8.18 0.43 9.09
CA LEU A 260 8.18 1.89 9.24
C LEU A 260 7.11 2.57 8.38
N SER A 261 6.89 2.07 7.15
CA SER A 261 5.82 2.56 6.27
C SER A 261 4.44 2.29 6.87
N SER A 262 4.23 1.10 7.42
CA SER A 262 2.99 0.72 8.10
C SER A 262 2.75 1.54 9.37
N LEU A 263 3.82 1.86 10.11
CA LEU A 263 3.76 2.73 11.29
C LEU A 263 3.33 4.15 10.90
N LEU A 264 3.90 4.74 9.85
CA LEU A 264 3.52 6.06 9.34
C LEU A 264 2.07 6.09 8.83
N PHE A 265 1.62 5.02 8.21
CA PHE A 265 0.23 4.86 7.81
C PHE A 265 -0.70 4.89 9.03
N LEU A 266 -0.44 4.05 10.04
CA LEU A 266 -1.24 4.02 11.27
C LEU A 266 -1.17 5.34 12.04
N PHE A 267 -0.01 6.01 12.04
CA PHE A 267 0.14 7.33 12.65
C PHE A 267 -0.77 8.38 11.98
N GLY A 268 -0.86 8.38 10.65
CA GLY A 268 -1.83 9.22 9.92
C GLY A 268 -3.27 8.88 10.28
N VAL A 269 -3.61 7.61 10.46
CA VAL A 269 -4.94 7.19 10.95
C VAL A 269 -5.20 7.74 12.37
N CYS A 270 -4.21 7.72 13.27
CA CYS A 270 -4.34 8.31 14.60
C CYS A 270 -4.59 9.82 14.55
N ILE A 271 -3.92 10.55 13.64
CA ILE A 271 -4.18 11.97 13.40
C ILE A 271 -5.63 12.17 12.96
N ASN A 272 -6.10 11.38 11.99
CA ASN A 272 -7.46 11.46 11.49
C ASN A 272 -8.49 11.22 12.60
N ALA A 273 -8.31 10.17 13.40
CA ALA A 273 -9.19 9.87 14.53
C ALA A 273 -9.16 10.95 15.61
N THR A 274 -7.99 11.56 15.86
CA THR A 274 -7.83 12.64 16.83
C THR A 274 -8.56 13.90 16.37
N ILE A 275 -8.41 14.28 15.10
CA ILE A 275 -9.10 15.47 14.55
C ILE A 275 -10.60 15.24 14.53
N ASP A 276 -11.06 14.05 14.14
CA ASP A 276 -12.49 13.72 14.13
C ASP A 276 -13.08 13.81 15.55
N GLU A 277 -12.37 13.30 16.57
CA GLU A 277 -12.79 13.40 17.98
C GLU A 277 -12.85 14.85 18.49
N LEU A 278 -11.86 15.67 18.15
CA LEU A 278 -11.76 17.04 18.64
C LEU A 278 -12.75 18.00 17.97
N GLU A 279 -13.01 17.81 16.67
CA GLU A 279 -13.91 18.68 15.91
C GLU A 279 -15.38 18.26 15.97
N TYR A 280 -15.66 16.94 16.01
CA TYR A 280 -17.01 16.40 15.84
C TYR A 280 -17.46 15.49 16.99
N GLY A 281 -16.61 15.20 17.97
CA GLY A 281 -16.91 14.32 19.09
C GLY A 281 -16.54 12.85 18.82
N ILE A 282 -16.88 11.97 19.76
CA ILE A 282 -16.44 10.57 19.71
C ILE A 282 -16.96 9.89 18.43
N PRO A 283 -16.07 9.30 17.59
CA PRO A 283 -16.49 8.67 16.35
C PRO A 283 -17.43 7.47 16.58
N GLU A 284 -18.54 7.44 15.85
CA GLU A 284 -19.55 6.36 15.94
C GLU A 284 -19.32 5.26 14.90
N ILE A 285 -19.72 4.03 15.23
CA ILE A 285 -19.74 2.92 14.28
C ILE A 285 -20.71 3.17 13.11
N ARG A 286 -20.39 2.63 11.93
CA ARG A 286 -21.23 2.71 10.73
C ARG A 286 -22.45 1.79 10.77
#